data_AF-A0A379WRQ9-F1
#
_entry.id   AF-A0A379WRQ9-F1
#
_cell.length_a   1.000
_cell.length_b   1.000
_cell.length_c   1.000
_cell.angle_alpha   90.00
_cell.angle_beta   90.00
_cell.angle_gamma   90.00
#
_symmetry.space_group_name_H-M   'P 1'
#
loop_
_entity.id
_entity.type
_entity.pdbx_description
1 polymer ?
#
loop_
_entity_poly.entity_id
_entity_poly.type
_entity_poly.pdbx_seq_one_letter_code
_entity_poly.pdbx_strand_id
1 'polypeptide(L)'
;MGEARQGTQQDEVIIAVGPAFGLAQTVNIVAYRIRAFCAKSLPVLKKKVSGPRVIRCFKSSDVAFVAVEGNRLSGSGISIGIQSKGTTVITSRGLPPLSNLELFPQAPAADAGNLPSDW
;
A
#
# COMPACT_ATOMS: atom_id res chain seq x y z
N MET A 1 -12.81 -6.84 -13.14
CA MET A 1 -12.20 -5.68 -12.46
C MET A 1 -11.79 -4.68 -13.52
N GLY A 2 -12.10 -3.39 -13.34
CA GLY A 2 -11.87 -2.30 -14.31
C GLY A 2 -11.17 -1.09 -13.67
N GLU A 3 -11.26 0.08 -14.29
CA GLU A 3 -10.61 1.30 -13.81
C GLU A 3 -11.07 1.68 -12.39
N ALA A 4 -10.10 2.05 -11.54
CA ALA A 4 -10.37 2.45 -10.16
C ALA A 4 -11.06 3.83 -10.12
N ARG A 5 -12.20 3.91 -9.43
CA ARG A 5 -12.99 5.14 -9.30
C ARG A 5 -12.69 5.87 -7.99
N GLN A 6 -13.07 7.15 -7.96
CA GLN A 6 -13.08 7.95 -6.74
C GLN A 6 -13.97 7.30 -5.67
N GLY A 7 -13.45 7.17 -4.46
CA GLY A 7 -14.19 6.72 -3.29
C GLY A 7 -14.98 7.84 -2.66
N THR A 8 -16.10 7.49 -2.04
CA THR A 8 -17.04 8.41 -1.39
C THR A 8 -17.10 8.23 0.12
N GLN A 9 -16.53 7.14 0.65
CA GLN A 9 -16.53 6.82 2.08
C GLN A 9 -15.36 7.54 2.76
N GLN A 10 -15.64 8.32 3.80
CA GLN A 10 -14.62 9.11 4.51
C GLN A 10 -13.69 8.26 5.38
N ASP A 11 -14.05 7.02 5.64
CA ASP A 11 -13.30 6.07 6.47
C ASP A 11 -12.58 4.98 5.64
N GLU A 12 -12.60 5.07 4.30
CA GLU A 12 -11.87 4.13 3.45
C GLU A 12 -10.36 4.40 3.42
N VAL A 13 -9.55 3.36 3.23
CA VAL A 13 -8.12 3.51 2.93
C VAL A 13 -7.79 2.78 1.64
N ILE A 14 -7.08 3.44 0.72
CA ILE A 14 -6.60 2.79 -0.50
C ILE A 14 -5.21 2.18 -0.29
N ILE A 15 -5.07 0.91 -0.64
CA ILE A 15 -3.78 0.23 -0.77
C ILE A 15 -3.40 0.28 -2.25
N ALA A 16 -2.45 1.15 -2.59
CA ALA A 16 -1.92 1.31 -3.93
C ALA A 16 -0.67 0.45 -4.10
N VAL A 17 -0.72 -0.51 -5.03
CA VAL A 17 0.41 -1.40 -5.31
C VAL A 17 1.07 -1.06 -6.63
N GLY A 18 2.39 -1.25 -6.70
CA GLY A 18 3.16 -1.07 -7.92
C GLY A 18 2.76 -2.04 -9.05
N PRO A 19 3.15 -1.75 -10.30
CA PRO A 19 2.63 -2.43 -11.48
C PRO A 19 2.95 -3.95 -11.51
N ALA A 20 4.10 -4.35 -10.96
CA ALA A 20 4.55 -5.75 -10.94
C ALA A 20 4.08 -6.55 -9.71
N PHE A 21 3.44 -5.92 -8.73
CA PHE A 21 3.10 -6.53 -7.44
C PHE A 21 2.15 -7.72 -7.61
N GLY A 22 2.58 -8.90 -7.16
CA GLY A 22 1.81 -10.14 -7.27
C GLY A 22 1.61 -10.65 -8.71
N LEU A 23 2.34 -10.10 -9.69
CA LEU A 23 2.38 -10.58 -11.08
C LEU A 23 3.80 -11.06 -11.42
N ALA A 24 4.58 -10.25 -12.13
CA ALA A 24 5.98 -10.56 -12.47
C ALA A 24 6.87 -10.67 -11.23
N GLN A 25 6.52 -9.97 -10.14
CA GLN A 25 7.19 -10.09 -8.85
C GLN A 25 6.21 -10.67 -7.84
N THR A 26 6.52 -11.87 -7.33
CA THR A 26 5.68 -12.61 -6.36
C THR A 26 6.32 -12.74 -4.98
N VAL A 27 7.55 -12.25 -4.83
CA VAL A 27 8.30 -12.15 -3.57
C VAL A 27 8.86 -10.74 -3.40
N ASN A 28 9.12 -10.34 -2.16
CA ASN A 28 9.79 -9.09 -1.83
C ASN A 28 11.33 -9.24 -1.83
N ILE A 29 12.05 -8.18 -1.41
CA ILE A 29 13.53 -8.16 -1.44
C ILE A 29 14.20 -9.20 -0.53
N VAL A 30 13.48 -9.72 0.48
CA VAL A 30 13.94 -10.78 1.40
C VAL A 30 13.32 -12.14 1.06
N ALA A 31 12.87 -12.33 -0.18
CA ALA A 31 12.24 -13.55 -0.69
C ALA A 31 10.91 -13.95 0.01
N TYR A 32 10.28 -13.04 0.74
CA TYR A 32 8.98 -13.28 1.36
C TYR A 32 7.85 -13.17 0.33
N ARG A 33 6.97 -14.18 0.26
CA ARG A 33 5.89 -14.24 -0.73
C ARG A 33 4.87 -13.12 -0.52
N ILE A 34 4.62 -12.34 -1.57
CA ILE A 34 3.63 -11.26 -1.58
C ILE A 34 2.23 -11.76 -1.19
N ARG A 35 1.84 -12.95 -1.67
CA ARG A 35 0.55 -13.57 -1.28
C ARG A 35 0.48 -13.82 0.23
N ALA A 36 1.58 -14.26 0.84
CA ALA A 36 1.64 -14.50 2.28
C ALA A 36 1.61 -13.18 3.07
N PHE A 37 2.32 -12.16 2.58
CA PHE A 37 2.24 -10.80 3.13
C PHE A 37 0.80 -10.29 3.15
N CYS A 38 0.11 -10.27 2.00
CA CYS A 38 -1.27 -9.81 1.93
C CYS A 38 -2.21 -10.62 2.83
N ALA A 39 -2.03 -11.94 2.92
CA ALA A 39 -2.85 -12.80 3.77
C ALA A 39 -2.68 -12.48 5.27
N LYS A 40 -1.49 -12.07 5.70
CA LYS A 40 -1.22 -11.67 7.10
C LYS A 40 -1.60 -10.22 7.39
N SER A 41 -1.31 -9.28 6.48
CA SER A 41 -1.46 -7.84 6.72
C SER A 41 -2.88 -7.32 6.49
N LEU A 42 -3.61 -7.82 5.47
CA LEU A 42 -4.96 -7.32 5.17
C LEU A 42 -5.95 -7.51 6.33
N PRO A 43 -5.98 -8.66 7.06
CA PRO A 43 -6.85 -8.79 8.23
C PRO A 43 -6.51 -7.84 9.38
N VAL A 44 -5.22 -7.56 9.60
CA VAL A 44 -4.77 -6.60 10.63
C VAL A 44 -5.20 -5.19 10.25
N LEU A 45 -4.98 -4.80 8.99
CA LEU A 45 -5.40 -3.51 8.47
C LEU A 45 -6.93 -3.35 8.56
N LYS A 46 -7.71 -4.37 8.18
CA LYS A 46 -9.18 -4.37 8.29
C LYS A 46 -9.71 -4.17 9.72
N LYS A 47 -8.90 -4.44 10.76
CA LYS A 47 -9.28 -4.15 12.15
C LYS A 47 -9.04 -2.68 12.52
N LYS A 48 -8.14 -2.00 11.82
CA LYS A 48 -7.74 -0.60 12.08
C LYS A 48 -8.45 0.41 11.17
N VAL A 49 -8.86 -0.01 9.97
CA VAL A 49 -9.49 0.86 8.97
C VAL A 49 -10.76 0.23 8.41
N SER A 50 -11.76 1.08 8.13
CA SER A 50 -12.96 0.67 7.40
C SER A 50 -12.65 0.54 5.91
N GLY A 51 -13.29 -0.41 5.24
CA GLY A 51 -13.33 -0.50 3.77
C GLY A 51 -11.99 -0.39 3.03
N PRO A 52 -10.93 -1.19 3.34
CA PRO A 52 -9.70 -1.11 2.58
C PRO A 52 -9.91 -1.55 1.12
N ARG A 53 -9.46 -0.71 0.18
CA ARG A 53 -9.59 -0.94 -1.26
C ARG A 53 -8.23 -1.03 -1.93
N VAL A 54 -8.01 -2.09 -2.71
CA VAL A 54 -6.74 -2.30 -3.40
C VAL A 54 -6.82 -1.76 -4.83
N ILE A 55 -5.84 -0.95 -5.24
CA ILE A 55 -5.65 -0.51 -6.62
C ILE A 55 -4.24 -0.85 -7.09
N ARG A 56 -4.06 -0.99 -8.41
CA ARG A 56 -2.75 -1.17 -9.04
C ARG A 56 -2.43 0.08 -9.85
N CYS A 57 -1.25 0.63 -9.64
CA CYS A 57 -0.79 1.87 -10.26
C CYS A 57 0.19 1.56 -11.39
N PHE A 58 0.12 2.36 -12.45
CA PHE A 58 0.90 2.13 -13.67
C PHE A 58 1.65 3.37 -14.18
N LYS A 59 1.37 4.57 -13.67
CA LYS A 59 2.00 5.80 -14.20
C LYS A 59 3.44 5.95 -13.71
N SER A 60 3.77 5.35 -12.57
CA SER A 60 5.13 5.29 -12.02
C SER A 60 5.30 4.03 -11.16
N SER A 61 6.55 3.57 -11.03
CA SER A 61 6.94 2.54 -10.07
C SER A 61 7.49 3.10 -8.77
N ASP A 62 7.70 4.42 -8.67
CA ASP A 62 8.14 5.08 -7.43
C ASP A 62 7.05 4.95 -6.34
N VAL A 63 7.43 4.51 -5.14
CA VAL A 63 6.48 4.19 -4.06
C VAL A 63 5.63 5.39 -3.64
N ALA A 64 6.21 6.59 -3.67
CA ALA A 64 5.53 7.81 -3.26
C ALA A 64 4.50 8.21 -4.31
N PHE A 65 4.85 8.14 -5.61
CA PHE A 65 3.91 8.39 -6.69
C PHE A 65 2.80 7.33 -6.79
N VAL A 66 3.11 6.06 -6.50
CA VAL A 66 2.11 5.00 -6.36
C VAL A 66 1.11 5.35 -5.25
N ALA A 67 1.59 5.80 -4.09
CA ALA A 67 0.73 6.23 -3.00
C ALA A 67 -0.12 7.47 -3.39
N VAL A 68 0.46 8.44 -4.09
CA VAL A 68 -0.27 9.62 -4.59
C VAL A 68 -1.39 9.25 -5.56
N GLU A 69 -1.23 8.24 -6.40
CA GLU A 69 -2.36 7.73 -7.20
C GLU A 69 -3.49 7.20 -6.31
N GLY A 70 -3.14 6.53 -5.20
CA GLY A 70 -4.09 6.08 -4.19
C GLY A 70 -4.79 7.21 -3.44
N ASN A 71 -4.06 8.19 -2.89
CA ASN A 71 -4.67 9.25 -2.08
C ASN A 71 -5.65 10.14 -2.87
N ARG A 72 -5.45 10.25 -4.19
CA ARG A 72 -6.35 10.96 -5.11
C ARG A 72 -7.69 10.26 -5.16
N LEU A 73 -7.70 8.93 -5.26
CA LEU A 73 -8.92 8.13 -5.38
C LEU A 73 -9.56 7.79 -4.03
N SER A 74 -8.83 7.94 -2.92
CA SER A 74 -9.31 7.57 -1.58
C SER A 74 -10.38 8.54 -1.07
N GLY A 75 -11.50 8.03 -0.58
CA GLY A 75 -12.57 8.85 0.02
C GLY A 75 -12.11 9.59 1.29
N SER A 76 -11.26 8.97 2.13
CA SER A 76 -10.61 9.62 3.28
C SER A 76 -9.43 10.53 2.88
N GLY A 77 -8.94 10.38 1.65
CA GLY A 77 -7.67 10.96 1.21
C GLY A 77 -6.43 10.24 1.74
N ILE A 78 -6.56 9.15 2.51
CA ILE A 78 -5.44 8.35 3.01
C ILE A 78 -5.14 7.20 2.07
N SER A 79 -3.85 6.93 1.86
CA SER A 79 -3.41 5.77 1.08
C SER A 79 -2.10 5.17 1.58
N ILE A 80 -1.96 3.87 1.36
CA ILE A 80 -0.76 3.08 1.61
C ILE A 80 -0.17 2.67 0.26
N GLY A 81 1.01 3.17 -0.09
CA GLY A 81 1.75 2.77 -1.30
C GLY A 81 2.71 1.62 -1.00
N ILE A 82 2.69 0.56 -1.82
CA ILE A 82 3.54 -0.63 -1.64
C ILE A 82 4.23 -1.02 -2.95
N GLN A 83 5.56 -1.07 -2.95
CA GLN A 83 6.34 -1.67 -4.04
C GLN A 83 6.48 -3.19 -3.83
N SER A 84 6.64 -3.96 -4.91
CA SER A 84 6.85 -5.42 -4.80
C SER A 84 8.04 -5.79 -3.92
N LYS A 85 9.12 -4.99 -3.96
CA LYS A 85 10.30 -5.19 -3.10
C LYS A 85 10.02 -4.97 -1.61
N GLY A 86 8.88 -4.37 -1.26
CA GLY A 86 8.34 -4.24 0.10
C GLY A 86 8.39 -2.84 0.68
N THR A 87 9.10 -1.88 0.07
CA THR A 87 9.08 -0.48 0.53
C THR A 87 7.64 0.02 0.54
N THR A 88 7.27 0.63 1.67
CA THR A 88 5.89 1.03 1.96
C THR A 88 5.86 2.47 2.45
N VAL A 89 4.84 3.22 2.09
CA VAL A 89 4.63 4.61 2.55
C VAL A 89 3.15 4.84 2.85
N ILE A 90 2.87 5.60 3.90
CA ILE A 90 1.53 6.08 4.25
C ILE A 90 1.49 7.58 3.95
N THR A 91 0.54 8.03 3.14
CA THR A 91 0.40 9.44 2.78
C THR A 91 -1.06 9.89 2.81
N SER A 92 -1.26 11.20 2.79
CA SER A 92 -2.56 11.86 2.75
C SER A 92 -2.64 12.83 1.57
N ARG A 93 -3.83 13.01 1.02
CA ARG A 93 -4.10 14.02 0.00
C ARG A 93 -3.72 15.40 0.52
N GLY A 94 -3.03 16.18 -0.32
CA GLY A 94 -2.57 17.53 0.01
C GLY A 94 -1.12 17.60 0.47
N LEU A 95 -0.52 16.48 0.89
CA LEU A 95 0.92 16.42 1.11
C LEU A 95 1.68 16.49 -0.23
N PRO A 96 2.85 17.16 -0.28
CA PRO A 96 3.76 17.06 -1.42
C PRO A 96 4.10 15.60 -1.73
N PRO A 97 4.31 15.20 -3.00
CA PRO A 97 4.50 13.79 -3.36
C PRO A 97 5.61 13.06 -2.59
N LEU A 98 6.69 13.73 -2.22
CA LEU A 98 7.82 13.14 -1.49
C LEU A 98 7.73 13.35 0.03
N SER A 99 6.63 13.95 0.51
CA SER A 99 6.27 13.99 1.93
C SER A 99 5.31 12.84 2.24
N ASN A 100 5.32 12.40 3.49
CA ASN A 100 4.49 11.28 3.94
C ASN A 100 4.09 11.47 5.40
N LEU A 101 3.07 10.72 5.82
CA LEU A 101 2.72 10.58 7.23
C LEU A 101 3.70 9.62 7.91
N GLU A 102 4.02 8.53 7.21
CA GLU A 102 4.95 7.51 7.69
C GLU A 102 5.63 6.83 6.50
N LEU A 103 6.91 6.51 6.66
CA LEU A 103 7.73 5.84 5.65
C LEU A 103 8.38 4.61 6.25
N PHE A 104 8.28 3.50 5.54
CA PHE A 104 9.01 2.26 5.82
C PHE A 104 10.08 2.08 4.72
N PRO A 105 11.23 2.79 4.85
CA PRO A 105 12.21 2.90 3.76
C PRO A 105 12.96 1.59 3.55
N GLN A 106 13.23 0.89 4.65
CA GLN A 106 13.61 -0.51 4.63
C GLN A 106 12.32 -1.28 4.47
N ALA A 107 12.14 -1.94 3.31
CA ALA A 107 11.08 -2.93 3.13
C ALA A 107 11.05 -3.75 4.41
N PRO A 108 9.90 -3.87 5.09
CA PRO A 108 9.85 -4.45 6.41
C PRO A 108 10.63 -5.75 6.30
N ALA A 109 11.67 -5.88 7.12
CA ALA A 109 12.37 -7.14 7.32
C ALA A 109 11.33 -8.07 7.96
N ALA A 110 10.37 -8.48 7.15
CA ALA A 110 9.26 -9.34 7.49
C ALA A 110 9.86 -10.73 7.52
N ASP A 111 10.74 -10.94 8.50
CA ASP A 111 10.96 -12.26 9.01
C ASP A 111 9.60 -12.78 9.47
N ALA A 112 9.25 -13.99 9.07
CA ALA A 112 7.87 -14.46 9.04
C ALA A 112 7.20 -14.53 10.44
N GLY A 113 7.95 -14.28 11.52
CA GLY A 113 7.50 -14.24 12.91
C GLY A 113 7.33 -12.86 13.56
N ASN A 114 7.85 -11.77 12.97
CA ASN A 114 7.84 -10.44 13.61
C ASN A 114 7.34 -9.36 12.62
N LEU A 115 6.05 -9.39 12.28
CA LEU A 115 5.42 -8.14 11.87
C LEU A 115 5.43 -7.23 13.11
N PRO A 116 6.02 -6.02 13.03
CA PRO A 116 5.95 -5.09 14.15
C PRO A 116 4.48 -4.89 14.54
N SER A 117 4.16 -4.92 15.84
CA SER A 117 2.78 -4.90 16.36
C SER A 117 1.98 -3.64 15.98
N ASP A 118 2.69 -2.63 15.50
CA ASP A 118 2.22 -1.34 15.05
C ASP A 118 1.78 -1.30 13.58
N TRP A 119 2.14 -2.30 12.75
CA TRP A 119 1.51 -2.48 11.42
C TRP A 119 0.01 -2.76 11.52
#